data_AF-A0A1L5KL08-F1
#
_entry.id   AF-A0A1L5KL08-F1
#
_cell.length_a   1.000
_cell.length_b   1.000
_cell.length_c   1.000
_cell.angle_alpha   90.00
_cell.angle_beta   90.00
_cell.angle_gamma   90.00
#
_symmetry.space_group_name_H-M   'P 1'
#
loop_
_entity.id
_entity.type
_entity.pdbx_description
1 polymer ?
#
loop_
_entity_poly.entity_id
_entity_poly.type
_entity_poly.pdbx_seq_one_letter_code
_entity_poly.pdbx_strand_id
1 'polypeptide(L)'
;MEILDYITIAVFAAGIMFVGSLFSSTGKNMKSFFAGGGNVPWWISGLSLFMGFFSAGTFVVWGSIAYSMGFVAVTIQLTMAAAGFAVGLLIAPRWNKTGCLTAAEYITRRYGASTQKLYTYIFLFISIFTTGSFLYPIAKIIEVAAGIPLSSSILILGVFCMIYVSLGGLRAVVVTDVLQFIILFAAVIIVIPLAFGEVGGVPEFLARVPEGFFTLFAGEYNWVFIVAFML
;
A
#
# COMPACT_ATOMS: atom_id res chain seq x y z
N MET A 1 -15.43 16.15 13.07
CA MET A 1 -16.05 15.34 12.02
C MET A 1 -17.54 15.60 12.03
N GLU A 2 -18.09 15.85 10.84
CA GLU A 2 -19.52 16.01 10.63
C GLU A 2 -20.19 14.64 10.47
N ILE A 3 -21.52 14.58 10.61
CA ILE A 3 -22.27 13.31 10.47
C ILE A 3 -22.05 12.64 9.10
N LEU A 4 -21.85 13.44 8.05
CA LEU A 4 -21.58 12.95 6.70
C LEU A 4 -20.24 12.21 6.61
N ASP A 5 -19.23 12.58 7.40
CA ASP A 5 -17.94 11.91 7.43
C ASP A 5 -18.10 10.49 7.97
N TYR A 6 -18.81 10.34 9.09
CA TYR A 6 -19.08 9.04 9.70
C TYR A 6 -19.90 8.13 8.79
N ILE A 7 -20.92 8.68 8.11
CA ILE A 7 -21.72 7.94 7.13
C ILE A 7 -20.84 7.46 5.98
N THR A 8 -19.97 8.33 5.46
CA THR A 8 -19.07 7.98 4.35
C THR A 8 -18.10 6.87 4.75
N ILE A 9 -17.51 6.95 5.95
CA ILE A 9 -16.62 5.90 6.49
C ILE A 9 -17.39 4.58 6.66
N ALA A 10 -18.60 4.62 7.21
CA ALA A 10 -19.42 3.43 7.42
C ALA A 10 -19.82 2.77 6.09
N VAL A 11 -20.23 3.55 5.10
CA VAL A 11 -20.56 3.06 3.76
C VAL A 11 -19.33 2.46 3.08
N PHE A 12 -18.17 3.11 3.20
CA PHE A 12 -16.91 2.59 2.68
C PHE A 12 -16.55 1.25 3.33
N ALA A 13 -16.55 1.17 4.67
CA ALA A 13 -16.24 -0.04 5.40
C ALA A 13 -17.21 -1.18 5.07
N ALA A 14 -18.51 -0.89 5.02
CA ALA A 14 -19.53 -1.85 4.63
C ALA A 14 -19.37 -2.31 3.18
N GLY A 15 -19.05 -1.41 2.25
CA GLY A 15 -18.80 -1.74 0.85
C GLY A 15 -17.59 -2.67 0.67
N ILE A 16 -16.50 -2.39 1.36
CA ILE A 16 -15.30 -3.25 1.36
C ILE A 16 -15.62 -4.63 1.95
N MET A 17 -16.31 -4.68 3.09
CA MET A 17 -16.73 -5.95 3.69
C MET A 17 -17.66 -6.74 2.76
N PHE A 18 -18.66 -6.08 2.16
CA PHE A 18 -19.62 -6.70 1.27
C PHE A 18 -18.90 -7.31 0.06
N VAL A 19 -18.06 -6.53 -0.62
CA VAL A 19 -17.32 -7.03 -1.79
C VAL A 19 -16.34 -8.13 -1.38
N GLY A 20 -15.60 -7.97 -0.28
CA GLY A 20 -14.71 -9.01 0.22
C GLY A 20 -15.46 -10.33 0.52
N SER A 21 -16.67 -10.24 1.07
CA SER A 21 -17.51 -11.39 1.38
C SER A 21 -18.03 -12.11 0.13
N LEU A 22 -18.31 -11.40 -0.97
CA LEU A 22 -18.76 -12.02 -2.23
C LEU A 22 -17.70 -12.97 -2.82
N PHE A 23 -16.42 -12.71 -2.57
CA PHE A 23 -15.31 -13.53 -3.07
C PHE A 23 -14.79 -14.55 -2.06
N SER A 24 -15.30 -14.53 -0.80
CA SER A 24 -14.95 -15.49 0.26
C SER A 24 -15.28 -16.95 -0.09
N SER A 25 -16.37 -17.18 -0.84
CA SER A 25 -16.86 -18.53 -1.16
C SER A 25 -16.03 -19.27 -2.23
N THR A 26 -15.12 -18.59 -2.92
CA THR A 26 -14.44 -19.14 -4.12
C THR A 26 -13.11 -19.85 -3.79
N GLY A 27 -12.82 -20.07 -2.51
CA GLY A 27 -11.48 -20.37 -2.00
C GLY A 27 -11.35 -21.60 -1.10
N LYS A 28 -12.03 -22.73 -1.34
CA LYS A 28 -11.86 -23.94 -0.48
C LYS A 28 -10.52 -24.67 -0.63
N ASN A 29 -9.66 -24.26 -1.56
CA ASN A 29 -8.40 -24.97 -1.88
C ASN A 29 -7.20 -24.02 -1.78
N MET A 30 -6.07 -24.50 -1.25
CA MET A 30 -4.88 -23.71 -0.88
C MET A 30 -4.35 -22.83 -2.05
N LYS A 31 -4.38 -23.36 -3.27
CA LYS A 31 -3.99 -22.62 -4.49
C LYS A 31 -4.96 -21.48 -4.85
N SER A 32 -6.25 -21.62 -4.56
CA SER A 32 -7.23 -20.54 -4.73
C SER A 32 -7.04 -19.45 -3.68
N PHE A 33 -6.74 -19.85 -2.44
CA PHE A 33 -6.51 -18.93 -1.32
C PHE A 33 -5.22 -18.12 -1.44
N PHE A 34 -4.11 -18.72 -1.88
CA PHE A 34 -2.79 -18.06 -1.93
C PHE A 34 -2.33 -17.58 -3.31
N ALA A 35 -2.90 -18.08 -4.41
CA ALA A 35 -2.50 -17.69 -5.77
C ALA A 35 -3.66 -17.10 -6.59
N GLY A 36 -4.80 -16.83 -5.97
CA GLY A 36 -5.99 -16.36 -6.68
C GLY A 36 -6.45 -17.33 -7.79
N GLY A 37 -6.08 -18.61 -7.69
CA GLY A 37 -6.31 -19.63 -8.72
C GLY A 37 -5.58 -19.40 -10.05
N GLY A 38 -4.59 -18.50 -10.12
CA GLY A 38 -3.72 -18.29 -11.27
C GLY A 38 -4.35 -17.58 -12.48
N ASN A 39 -5.60 -17.11 -12.38
CA ASN A 39 -6.36 -16.53 -13.49
C ASN A 39 -6.74 -15.06 -13.27
N VAL A 40 -6.00 -14.36 -12.40
CA VAL A 40 -6.21 -12.92 -12.17
C VAL A 40 -5.56 -12.14 -13.31
N PRO A 41 -6.31 -11.26 -14.02
CA PRO A 41 -5.75 -10.39 -15.06
C PRO A 41 -4.51 -9.64 -14.57
N TRP A 42 -3.49 -9.50 -15.43
CA TRP A 42 -2.20 -8.90 -15.05
C TRP A 42 -2.34 -7.47 -14.51
N TRP A 43 -3.29 -6.68 -15.03
CA TRP A 43 -3.52 -5.31 -14.61
C TRP A 43 -4.15 -5.25 -13.20
N ILE A 44 -5.02 -6.20 -12.85
CA ILE A 44 -5.58 -6.33 -11.49
C ILE A 44 -4.48 -6.73 -10.51
N SER A 45 -3.66 -7.71 -10.88
CA SER A 45 -2.54 -8.15 -10.05
C SER A 45 -1.50 -7.06 -9.84
N GLY A 46 -1.18 -6.28 -10.88
CA GLY A 46 -0.26 -5.15 -10.79
C GLY A 46 -0.80 -4.00 -9.93
N LEU A 47 -2.10 -3.71 -10.06
CA LEU A 47 -2.76 -2.70 -9.24
C LEU A 47 -2.83 -3.12 -7.78
N SER A 48 -3.18 -4.37 -7.49
CA SER A 48 -3.16 -4.90 -6.11
C SER A 48 -1.75 -4.89 -5.52
N LEU A 49 -0.72 -5.25 -6.31
CA LEU A 49 0.67 -5.12 -5.88
C LEU A 49 1.02 -3.67 -5.54
N PHE A 50 0.60 -2.71 -6.36
CA PHE A 50 0.77 -1.28 -6.09
C PHE A 50 0.05 -0.86 -4.81
N MET A 51 -1.22 -1.24 -4.64
CA MET A 51 -2.01 -0.93 -3.44
C MET A 51 -1.45 -1.58 -2.18
N GLY A 52 -0.78 -2.72 -2.28
CA GLY A 52 -0.06 -3.34 -1.17
C GLY A 52 1.07 -2.48 -0.59
N PHE A 53 1.59 -1.50 -1.35
CA PHE A 53 2.56 -0.51 -0.86
C PHE A 53 1.90 0.77 -0.32
N PHE A 54 0.58 0.92 -0.48
CA PHE A 54 -0.16 2.07 0.03
C PHE A 54 -0.64 1.83 1.46
N SER A 55 -0.35 2.79 2.33
CA SER A 55 -0.90 2.89 3.67
C SER A 55 -1.21 4.35 3.97
N ALA A 56 -1.94 4.64 5.04
CA ALA A 56 -2.07 6.01 5.50
C ALA A 56 -0.70 6.62 5.86
N GLY A 57 0.28 5.79 6.27
CA GLY A 57 1.67 6.22 6.44
C GLY A 57 2.29 6.78 5.16
N THR A 58 1.92 6.26 3.99
CA THR A 58 2.37 6.74 2.67
C THR A 58 1.96 8.20 2.47
N PHE A 59 0.71 8.56 2.78
CA PHE A 59 0.24 9.94 2.65
C PHE A 59 0.93 10.90 3.62
N VAL A 60 1.15 10.47 4.86
CA VAL A 60 1.80 11.30 5.88
C VAL A 60 3.28 11.50 5.56
N VAL A 61 4.02 10.42 5.27
CA VAL A 61 5.48 10.49 5.03
C VAL A 61 5.77 11.18 3.70
N TRP A 62 5.20 10.70 2.59
CA TRP A 62 5.47 11.30 1.28
C TRP A 62 4.85 12.68 1.14
N GLY A 63 3.69 12.93 1.77
CA GLY A 63 3.10 14.26 1.85
C GLY A 63 4.00 15.23 2.61
N SER A 64 4.59 14.81 3.73
CA SER A 64 5.57 15.63 4.47
C SER A 64 6.82 15.92 3.65
N ILE A 65 7.37 14.93 2.94
CA ILE A 65 8.54 15.12 2.07
C ILE A 65 8.19 16.07 0.93
N ALA A 66 7.01 15.92 0.29
CA ALA A 66 6.56 16.81 -0.77
C ALA A 66 6.31 18.24 -0.28
N TYR A 67 5.77 18.40 0.93
CA TYR A 67 5.55 19.71 1.54
C TYR A 67 6.88 20.42 1.87
N SER A 68 7.86 19.68 2.39
CA SER A 68 9.16 20.25 2.81
C SER A 68 10.18 20.41 1.67
N MET A 69 10.19 19.52 0.68
CA MET A 69 11.23 19.44 -0.36
C MET A 69 10.67 19.38 -1.79
N GLY A 70 9.36 19.51 -1.98
CA GLY A 70 8.73 19.58 -3.30
C GLY A 70 8.95 18.31 -4.14
N PHE A 71 9.49 18.50 -5.33
CA PHE A 71 9.58 17.48 -6.39
C PHE A 71 10.54 16.33 -6.09
N VAL A 72 11.39 16.47 -5.07
CA VAL A 72 12.24 15.37 -4.56
C VAL A 72 11.39 14.15 -4.19
N ALA A 73 10.21 14.34 -3.61
CA ALA A 73 9.29 13.24 -3.31
C ALA A 73 8.91 12.44 -4.55
N VAL A 74 8.70 13.13 -5.69
CA VAL A 74 8.37 12.50 -6.97
C VAL A 74 9.57 11.72 -7.50
N THR A 75 10.79 12.28 -7.42
CA THR A 75 12.01 11.58 -7.83
C THR A 75 12.20 10.27 -7.06
N ILE A 76 11.99 10.27 -5.75
CA ILE A 76 12.07 9.05 -4.93
C ILE A 76 11.02 8.04 -5.40
N GLN A 77 9.78 8.45 -5.60
CA GLN A 77 8.73 7.51 -6.07
C GLN A 77 9.00 6.96 -7.48
N LEU A 78 9.62 7.75 -8.37
CA LEU A 78 10.02 7.27 -9.69
C LEU A 78 11.10 6.17 -9.62
N THR A 79 11.99 6.21 -8.62
CA THR A 79 12.95 5.11 -8.42
C THR A 79 12.28 3.80 -8.03
N MET A 80 11.21 3.84 -7.22
CA MET A 80 10.43 2.64 -6.89
C MET A 80 9.76 2.07 -8.15
N ALA A 81 9.25 2.93 -9.03
CA ALA A 81 8.69 2.49 -10.32
C ALA A 81 9.78 1.83 -11.20
N ALA A 82 10.97 2.43 -11.29
CA ALA A 82 12.09 1.90 -12.05
C ALA A 82 12.58 0.54 -11.49
N ALA A 83 12.68 0.42 -10.16
CA ALA A 83 12.99 -0.84 -9.49
C ALA A 83 11.92 -1.90 -9.78
N GLY A 84 10.63 -1.53 -9.77
CA GLY A 84 9.53 -2.41 -10.15
C GLY A 84 9.67 -2.97 -11.57
N PHE A 85 10.06 -2.13 -12.54
CA PHE A 85 10.37 -2.59 -13.91
C PHE A 85 11.58 -3.54 -13.93
N ALA A 86 12.65 -3.23 -13.19
CA ALA A 86 13.83 -4.09 -13.11
C ALA A 86 13.49 -5.47 -12.52
N VAL A 87 12.71 -5.52 -11.44
CA VAL A 87 12.19 -6.77 -10.84
C VAL A 87 11.31 -7.52 -11.84
N GLY A 88 10.41 -6.83 -12.53
CA GLY A 88 9.52 -7.41 -13.55
C GLY A 88 10.26 -8.02 -14.74
N LEU A 89 11.37 -7.42 -15.18
CA LEU A 89 12.15 -7.90 -16.33
C LEU A 89 13.20 -8.95 -15.94
N LEU A 90 13.84 -8.80 -14.79
CA LEU A 90 15.00 -9.63 -14.40
C LEU A 90 14.61 -10.76 -13.45
N ILE A 91 13.81 -10.48 -12.43
CA ILE A 91 13.52 -11.42 -11.35
C ILE A 91 12.27 -12.23 -11.66
N ALA A 92 11.18 -11.58 -12.09
CA ALA A 92 9.90 -12.25 -12.30
C ALA A 92 9.95 -13.42 -13.29
N PRO A 93 10.67 -13.36 -14.44
CA PRO A 93 10.78 -14.51 -15.34
C PRO A 93 11.55 -15.68 -14.73
N ARG A 94 12.57 -15.39 -13.91
CA ARG A 94 13.35 -16.40 -13.18
C ARG A 94 12.51 -17.04 -12.08
N TRP A 95 11.73 -16.23 -11.36
CA TRP A 95 10.79 -16.69 -10.35
C TRP A 95 9.74 -17.64 -10.94
N ASN A 96 9.13 -17.25 -12.06
CA ASN A 96 8.11 -18.05 -12.72
C ASN A 96 8.63 -19.44 -13.15
N LYS A 97 9.89 -19.53 -13.59
CA LYS A 97 10.55 -20.80 -13.93
C LYS A 97 10.72 -21.76 -12.75
N THR A 98 10.67 -21.27 -11.50
CA THR A 98 10.78 -22.14 -10.30
C THR A 98 9.52 -22.97 -10.05
N GLY A 99 8.37 -22.55 -10.59
CA GLY A 99 7.07 -23.17 -10.33
C GLY A 99 6.64 -23.18 -8.86
N CYS A 100 7.34 -22.42 -7.99
CA CYS A 100 7.02 -22.32 -6.57
C CYS A 100 5.91 -21.28 -6.37
N LEU A 101 4.91 -21.59 -5.55
CA LEU A 101 3.82 -20.67 -5.24
C LEU A 101 4.20 -19.70 -4.13
N THR A 102 5.10 -20.09 -3.23
CA THR A 102 5.53 -19.26 -2.10
C THR A 102 7.05 -19.24 -1.95
N ALA A 103 7.58 -18.20 -1.29
CA ALA A 103 9.00 -18.14 -0.93
C ALA A 103 9.42 -19.26 0.02
N ALA A 104 8.55 -19.65 0.96
CA ALA A 104 8.79 -20.78 1.85
C ALA A 104 8.93 -22.10 1.08
N GLU A 105 8.11 -22.31 0.05
CA GLU A 105 8.21 -23.49 -0.82
C GLU A 105 9.53 -23.49 -1.60
N TYR A 106 9.91 -22.35 -2.17
CA TYR A 106 11.20 -22.22 -2.86
C TYR A 106 12.38 -22.55 -1.94
N ILE A 107 12.39 -22.00 -0.72
CA ILE A 107 13.45 -22.27 0.27
C ILE A 107 13.47 -23.74 0.68
N THR A 108 12.30 -24.37 0.87
CA THR A 108 12.22 -25.80 1.17
C THR A 108 12.86 -26.64 0.06
N ARG A 109 12.53 -26.35 -1.21
CA ARG A 109 13.07 -27.10 -2.35
C ARG A 109 14.58 -26.89 -2.52
N ARG A 110 15.08 -25.69 -2.24
CA ARG A 110 16.48 -25.31 -2.49
C ARG A 110 17.44 -25.62 -1.33
N TYR A 111 16.96 -25.52 -0.10
CA TYR A 111 17.77 -25.55 1.14
C TYR A 111 17.20 -26.47 2.23
N GLY A 112 16.07 -27.15 1.99
CA GLY A 112 15.46 -28.08 2.92
C GLY A 112 14.57 -27.44 4.00
N ALA A 113 13.85 -28.28 4.72
CA ALA A 113 12.82 -27.87 5.69
C ALA A 113 13.38 -27.13 6.92
N SER A 114 14.62 -27.44 7.35
CA SER A 114 15.23 -26.76 8.50
C SER A 114 15.42 -25.26 8.22
N THR A 115 15.97 -24.93 7.04
CA THR A 115 16.17 -23.56 6.57
C THR A 115 14.83 -22.85 6.37
N GLN A 116 13.82 -23.55 5.83
CA GLN A 116 12.48 -22.96 5.67
C GLN A 116 11.84 -22.62 7.03
N LYS A 117 11.98 -23.46 8.06
CA LYS A 117 11.46 -23.17 9.40
C LYS A 117 12.12 -21.92 9.99
N LEU A 118 13.45 -21.83 9.93
CA LEU A 118 14.18 -20.65 10.38
C LEU A 118 13.72 -19.38 9.67
N TYR A 119 13.64 -19.42 8.34
CA TYR A 119 13.11 -18.32 7.53
C TYR A 119 11.70 -17.92 7.97
N THR A 120 10.82 -18.89 8.19
CA THR A 120 9.42 -18.64 8.56
C THR A 120 9.32 -18.00 9.95
N TYR A 121 10.10 -18.46 10.93
CA TYR A 121 10.10 -17.84 12.27
C TYR A 121 10.60 -16.41 12.26
N ILE A 122 11.70 -16.14 11.54
CA ILE A 122 12.24 -14.79 11.38
C ILE A 122 11.22 -13.91 10.66
N PHE A 123 10.63 -14.40 9.57
CA PHE A 123 9.64 -13.65 8.80
C PHE A 123 8.39 -13.34 9.63
N LEU A 124 7.86 -14.29 10.39
CA LEU A 124 6.71 -14.06 11.27
C LEU A 124 7.03 -13.03 12.36
N PHE A 125 8.22 -13.13 12.97
CA PHE A 125 8.65 -12.16 13.98
C PHE A 125 8.73 -10.74 13.40
N ILE A 126 9.40 -10.56 12.27
CA ILE A 126 9.48 -9.26 11.58
C ILE A 126 8.09 -8.77 11.17
N SER A 127 7.24 -9.66 10.66
CA SER A 127 5.89 -9.30 10.20
C SER A 127 5.04 -8.68 11.32
N ILE A 128 5.17 -9.12 12.56
CA ILE A 128 4.46 -8.52 13.70
C ILE A 128 4.82 -7.04 13.86
N PHE A 129 6.10 -6.70 13.81
CA PHE A 129 6.55 -5.31 13.91
C PHE A 129 6.14 -4.49 12.70
N THR A 130 6.30 -5.05 11.49
CA THR A 130 5.90 -4.39 10.25
C THR A 130 4.40 -4.07 10.26
N THR A 131 3.55 -5.03 10.60
CA THR A 131 2.09 -4.81 10.70
C THR A 131 1.76 -3.74 11.75
N GLY A 132 2.43 -3.74 12.90
CA GLY A 132 2.27 -2.70 13.92
C GLY A 132 2.65 -1.30 13.40
N SER A 133 3.76 -1.19 12.69
CA SER A 133 4.23 0.06 12.07
C SER A 133 3.28 0.60 10.99
N PHE A 134 2.52 -0.28 10.32
CA PHE A 134 1.47 0.13 9.38
C PHE A 134 0.15 0.49 10.08
N LEU A 135 -0.20 -0.20 11.17
CA LEU A 135 -1.46 0.03 11.88
C LEU A 135 -1.43 1.34 12.70
N TYR A 136 -0.28 1.68 13.27
CA TYR A 136 -0.14 2.86 14.15
C TYR A 136 -0.46 4.19 13.45
N PRO A 137 0.10 4.54 12.27
CA PRO A 137 -0.21 5.79 11.59
C PRO A 137 -1.70 5.93 11.25
N ILE A 138 -2.35 4.84 10.85
CA ILE A 138 -3.79 4.84 10.53
C ILE A 138 -4.59 5.14 11.80
N ALA A 139 -4.28 4.45 12.90
CA ALA A 139 -4.96 4.69 14.18
C ALA A 139 -4.72 6.12 14.70
N LYS A 140 -3.52 6.68 14.46
CA LYS A 140 -3.20 8.06 14.83
C LYS A 140 -4.02 9.08 14.05
N ILE A 141 -4.26 8.84 12.76
CA ILE A 141 -5.14 9.69 11.95
C ILE A 141 -6.57 9.67 12.49
N ILE A 142 -7.09 8.50 12.88
CA ILE A 142 -8.43 8.39 13.49
C ILE A 142 -8.48 9.13 14.83
N GLU A 143 -7.45 9.02 15.66
CA GLU A 143 -7.39 9.75 16.93
C GLU A 143 -7.48 11.25 16.72
N VAL A 144 -6.69 11.80 15.79
CA VAL A 144 -6.66 13.23 15.52
C VAL A 144 -7.95 13.72 14.84
N ALA A 145 -8.51 12.94 13.91
CA ALA A 145 -9.65 13.37 13.11
C ALA A 145 -11.01 13.15 13.81
N ALA A 146 -11.16 12.03 14.52
CA ALA A 146 -12.42 11.61 15.15
C ALA A 146 -12.41 11.74 16.69
N GLY A 147 -11.27 12.03 17.31
CA GLY A 147 -11.13 12.13 18.77
C GLY A 147 -11.20 10.78 19.51
N ILE A 148 -11.12 9.65 18.79
CA ILE A 148 -11.16 8.31 19.39
C ILE A 148 -9.79 7.99 19.98
N PRO A 149 -9.70 7.51 21.24
CA PRO A 149 -8.41 7.17 21.86
C PRO A 149 -7.59 6.22 20.98
N LEU A 150 -6.28 6.48 20.87
CA LEU A 150 -5.38 5.71 20.01
C LEU A 150 -5.50 4.19 20.21
N SER A 151 -5.55 3.74 21.47
CA SER A 151 -5.68 2.32 21.82
C SER A 151 -6.96 1.68 21.27
N SER A 152 -8.09 2.40 21.37
CA SER A 152 -9.37 1.96 20.81
C SER A 152 -9.33 1.94 19.29
N SER A 153 -8.75 2.95 18.65
CA SER A 153 -8.57 3.01 17.19
C SER A 153 -7.75 1.83 16.67
N ILE A 154 -6.65 1.49 17.35
CA ILE A 154 -5.81 0.32 17.01
C ILE A 154 -6.63 -0.98 17.10
N LEU A 155 -7.36 -1.19 18.20
CA LEU A 155 -8.13 -2.43 18.41
C LEU A 155 -9.27 -2.58 17.39
N ILE A 156 -10.02 -1.51 17.14
CA ILE A 156 -11.14 -1.53 16.18
C ILE A 156 -10.64 -1.85 14.78
N LEU A 157 -9.59 -1.15 14.32
CA LEU A 157 -8.99 -1.39 13.01
C LEU A 157 -8.40 -2.80 12.91
N GLY A 158 -7.66 -3.24 13.93
CA GLY A 158 -7.04 -4.56 13.96
C GLY A 158 -8.08 -5.68 13.86
N VAL A 159 -9.15 -5.60 14.64
CA VAL A 159 -10.26 -6.58 14.61
C VAL A 159 -10.96 -6.56 13.26
N PHE A 160 -11.28 -5.39 12.73
CA PHE A 160 -11.88 -5.25 11.41
C PHE A 160 -11.00 -5.90 10.33
N CYS A 161 -9.69 -5.62 10.35
CA CYS A 161 -8.72 -6.20 9.44
C CYS A 161 -8.65 -7.72 9.52
N MET A 162 -8.57 -8.28 10.74
CA MET A 162 -8.56 -9.72 10.94
C MET A 162 -9.82 -10.38 10.38
N ILE A 163 -11.00 -9.78 10.60
CA ILE A 163 -12.27 -10.34 10.11
C ILE A 163 -12.29 -10.38 8.58
N TYR A 164 -12.04 -9.26 7.89
CA TYR A 164 -12.19 -9.26 6.43
C TYR A 164 -11.12 -10.10 5.73
N VAL A 165 -9.88 -10.11 6.24
CA VAL A 165 -8.78 -10.90 5.66
C VAL A 165 -9.04 -12.40 5.86
N SER A 166 -9.48 -12.80 7.05
CA SER A 166 -9.76 -14.22 7.35
C SER A 166 -10.94 -14.77 6.55
N LEU A 167 -11.95 -13.95 6.29
CA LEU A 167 -13.11 -14.35 5.48
C LEU A 167 -12.79 -14.37 3.98
N GLY A 168 -12.00 -13.44 3.47
CA GLY A 168 -11.89 -13.20 2.03
C GLY A 168 -10.80 -13.98 1.27
N GLY A 169 -9.64 -14.26 1.89
CA GLY A 169 -8.47 -14.80 1.19
C GLY A 169 -7.89 -13.86 0.11
N LEU A 170 -6.86 -14.31 -0.63
CA LEU A 170 -6.13 -13.42 -1.56
C LEU A 170 -7.02 -12.83 -2.67
N ARG A 171 -8.01 -13.58 -3.18
CA ARG A 171 -8.92 -13.06 -4.22
C ARG A 171 -9.74 -11.89 -3.74
N ALA A 172 -10.27 -11.97 -2.51
CA ALA A 172 -11.01 -10.87 -1.93
C ALA A 172 -10.11 -9.65 -1.75
N VAL A 173 -8.90 -9.84 -1.22
CA VAL A 173 -7.91 -8.75 -1.05
C VAL A 173 -7.66 -8.05 -2.37
N VAL A 174 -7.34 -8.81 -3.42
CA VAL A 174 -7.05 -8.25 -4.76
C VAL A 174 -8.24 -7.46 -5.32
N VAL A 175 -9.48 -7.94 -5.14
CA VAL A 175 -10.67 -7.20 -5.62
C VAL A 175 -10.92 -5.96 -4.77
N THR A 176 -10.77 -6.05 -3.44
CA THR A 176 -10.91 -4.88 -2.56
C THR A 176 -9.85 -3.82 -2.86
N ASP A 177 -8.63 -4.22 -3.23
CA ASP A 177 -7.56 -3.29 -3.63
C ASP A 177 -7.94 -2.50 -4.89
N VAL A 178 -8.57 -3.13 -5.88
CA VAL A 178 -9.06 -2.42 -7.08
C VAL A 178 -10.09 -1.37 -6.70
N LEU A 179 -11.03 -1.69 -5.82
CA LEU A 179 -12.03 -0.73 -5.36
C LEU A 179 -11.40 0.42 -4.56
N GLN A 180 -10.48 0.10 -3.65
CA GLN A 180 -9.74 1.11 -2.88
C GLN A 180 -8.95 2.04 -3.79
N PHE A 181 -8.31 1.50 -4.83
CA PHE A 181 -7.60 2.30 -5.82
C PHE A 181 -8.55 3.24 -6.56
N ILE A 182 -9.71 2.77 -7.04
CA ILE A 182 -10.66 3.62 -7.78
C ILE A 182 -11.12 4.79 -6.90
N ILE A 183 -11.46 4.51 -5.65
CA ILE A 183 -11.92 5.52 -4.67
C ILE A 183 -10.80 6.52 -4.39
N LEU A 184 -9.58 6.03 -4.15
CA LEU A 184 -8.41 6.86 -3.89
C LEU A 184 -8.07 7.74 -5.10
N PHE A 185 -8.09 7.16 -6.29
CA PHE A 185 -7.79 7.87 -7.53
C PHE A 185 -8.82 8.96 -7.82
N ALA A 186 -10.11 8.68 -7.58
CA ALA A 186 -11.16 9.69 -7.65
C ALA A 186 -10.93 10.81 -6.63
N ALA A 187 -10.58 10.48 -5.39
CA ALA A 187 -10.27 11.48 -4.36
C ALA A 187 -9.10 12.38 -4.79
N VAL A 188 -8.03 11.82 -5.36
CA VAL A 188 -6.89 12.60 -5.89
C VAL A 188 -7.32 13.55 -7.01
N ILE A 189 -8.12 13.07 -7.97
CA ILE A 189 -8.64 13.90 -9.07
C ILE A 189 -9.51 15.05 -8.56
N ILE A 190 -10.24 14.86 -7.47
CA ILE A 190 -11.09 15.90 -6.87
C ILE A 190 -10.26 16.88 -6.04
N VAL A 191 -9.35 16.38 -5.21
CA VAL A 191 -8.57 17.20 -4.27
C VAL A 191 -7.58 18.11 -4.97
N ILE A 192 -6.94 17.67 -6.06
CA ILE A 192 -5.93 18.47 -6.76
C ILE A 192 -6.50 19.82 -7.28
N PRO A 193 -7.61 19.85 -8.06
CA PRO A 193 -8.22 21.10 -8.50
C PRO A 193 -8.69 21.99 -7.35
N LEU A 194 -9.26 21.40 -6.29
CA LEU A 194 -9.69 22.15 -5.11
C LEU A 194 -8.50 22.82 -4.41
N ALA A 195 -7.40 22.08 -4.25
CA ALA A 195 -6.17 22.62 -3.67
C ALA A 195 -5.58 23.76 -4.50
N PHE A 196 -5.60 23.65 -5.84
CA PHE A 196 -5.21 24.78 -6.69
C PHE A 196 -6.17 25.96 -6.55
N GLY A 197 -7.47 25.72 -6.40
CA GLY A 197 -8.48 26.76 -6.16
C GLY A 197 -8.17 27.59 -4.91
N GLU A 198 -7.82 26.94 -3.79
CA GLU A 198 -7.46 27.60 -2.53
C GLU A 198 -6.20 28.47 -2.63
N VAL A 199 -5.26 28.12 -3.51
CA VAL A 199 -4.00 28.86 -3.69
C VAL A 199 -4.14 29.99 -4.73
N GLY A 200 -5.28 30.10 -5.42
CA GLY A 200 -5.50 31.10 -6.48
C GLY A 200 -5.16 30.61 -7.90
N GLY A 201 -5.05 29.29 -8.08
CA GLY A 201 -4.79 28.61 -9.35
C GLY A 201 -3.33 28.16 -9.52
N VAL A 202 -3.08 27.41 -10.59
CA VAL A 202 -1.74 26.90 -10.93
C VAL A 202 -0.71 28.03 -11.11
N PRO A 203 -1.01 29.17 -11.77
CA PRO A 203 -0.03 30.24 -11.92
C PRO A 203 0.42 30.83 -10.58
N GLU A 204 -0.52 31.06 -9.67
CA GLU A 204 -0.23 31.62 -8.34
C GLU A 204 0.55 30.62 -7.49
N PHE A 205 0.22 29.32 -7.59
CA PHE A 205 1.02 28.26 -6.98
C PHE A 205 2.47 28.30 -7.47
N LEU A 206 2.69 28.35 -8.79
CA LEU A 206 4.04 28.41 -9.38
C LEU A 206 4.81 29.68 -8.99
N ALA A 207 4.12 30.79 -8.72
CA ALA A 207 4.74 32.02 -8.25
C ALA A 207 5.13 31.97 -6.76
N ARG A 208 4.43 31.15 -5.95
CA ARG A 208 4.61 31.05 -4.49
C ARG A 208 5.50 29.90 -4.04
N VAL A 209 5.81 28.94 -4.91
CA VAL A 209 6.68 27.83 -4.52
C VAL A 209 8.09 28.35 -4.17
N PRO A 210 8.72 27.80 -3.13
CA PRO A 210 10.07 28.21 -2.73
C PRO A 210 11.10 27.90 -3.82
N GLU A 211 12.21 28.65 -3.80
CA GLU A 211 13.35 28.32 -4.65
C GLU A 211 13.80 26.87 -4.41
N GLY A 212 14.02 26.14 -5.49
CA GLY A 212 14.39 24.73 -5.42
C GLY A 212 13.22 23.75 -5.29
N PHE A 213 11.96 24.19 -5.25
CA PHE A 213 10.81 23.28 -5.17
C PHE A 213 10.77 22.22 -6.29
N PHE A 214 11.22 22.57 -7.50
CA PHE A 214 11.29 21.67 -8.67
C PHE A 214 12.63 20.95 -8.83
N THR A 215 13.53 21.05 -7.85
CA THR A 215 14.80 20.30 -7.90
C THR A 215 14.54 18.80 -7.74
N LEU A 216 15.29 18.00 -8.49
CA LEU A 216 15.16 16.54 -8.44
C LEU A 216 15.83 15.94 -7.19
N PHE A 217 16.77 16.67 -6.61
CA PHE A 217 17.59 16.26 -5.47
C PHE A 217 17.74 17.43 -4.51
N ALA A 218 17.52 17.22 -3.22
CA ALA A 218 17.74 18.23 -2.19
C ALA A 218 18.13 17.58 -0.86
N GLY A 219 19.00 18.27 -0.11
CA GLY A 219 19.43 17.84 1.23
C GLY A 219 20.03 16.42 1.24
N GLU A 220 19.44 15.55 2.04
CA GLU A 220 19.86 14.15 2.23
C GLU A 220 19.52 13.26 1.02
N TYR A 221 18.57 13.67 0.17
CA TYR A 221 18.12 12.94 -1.02
C TYR A 221 18.95 13.30 -2.25
N ASN A 222 20.26 13.12 -2.15
CA ASN A 222 21.18 13.33 -3.25
C ASN A 222 21.13 12.19 -4.28
N TRP A 223 21.86 12.33 -5.39
CA TRP A 223 21.88 11.32 -6.46
C TRP A 223 22.40 9.95 -5.98
N VAL A 224 23.29 9.90 -4.98
CA VAL A 224 23.80 8.65 -4.41
C VAL A 224 22.68 7.93 -3.67
N PHE A 225 21.90 8.64 -2.87
CA PHE A 225 20.71 8.08 -2.21
C PHE A 225 19.75 7.51 -3.24
N ILE A 226 19.44 8.26 -4.31
CA ILE A 226 18.48 7.84 -5.34
C ILE A 226 18.94 6.57 -6.07
N VAL A 227 20.23 6.47 -6.40
CA VAL A 227 20.78 5.25 -7.00
C VAL A 227 20.77 4.09 -6.00
N ALA A 228 21.15 4.33 -4.75
CA ALA A 228 21.15 3.30 -3.72
C ALA A 228 19.74 2.80 -3.37
N PHE A 229 18.75 3.69 -3.37
CA PHE A 229 17.36 3.39 -3.08
C PHE A 229 16.67 2.62 -4.22
N MET A 230 17.18 2.72 -5.45
CA MET A 230 16.71 1.94 -6.59
C MET A 230 17.19 0.48 -6.57
N LEU A 231 18.34 0.18 -5.94
CA LEU A 231 18.96 -1.14 -5.89
C LEU A 231 18.36 -2.04 -4.81
#